data_AF-A0A6G3MIG7-F1
#
_entry.id   AF-A0A6G3MIG7-F1
#
_cell.length_a   1.000
_cell.length_b   1.000
_cell.length_c   1.000
_cell.angle_alpha   90.00
_cell.angle_beta   90.00
_cell.angle_gamma   90.00
#
_symmetry.space_group_name_H-M   'P 1'
#
loop_
_entity.id
_entity.type
_entity.pdbx_description
1 polymer ?
#
loop_
_entity_poly.entity_id
_entity_poly.type
_entity_poly.pdbx_seq_one_letter_code
_entity_poly.pdbx_strand_id
1 'polypeptide(L)'
;MDIYKILQATICPNAEDRNTAIKFLESAAATNYNEIIEALALTLANTEIDSHTRGTAGLYLKNMLVSRSAALKTVLINKWLALNQEFREKIKDMVIRTLGTEKTSPSVSAQLISAIAYAEFPINGWHELLPSLTNNISNNTNQDIKEASIEAVGYICQDLPQGVLTQYSADLLSNIIQCMKKDQSDRIRSVATKALFNSLEFVSRNFEIDTHRNLIMQHVCESAVCRERSIRITGLQCLCKIVTLYYNHMEAYMTQAL
;
A
#
# COMPACT_ATOMS: atom_id res chain seq x y z
N MET A 1 5.15 -10.90 -28.99
CA MET A 1 5.42 -9.45 -29.08
C MET A 1 6.04 -9.00 -27.77
N ASP A 2 6.99 -8.08 -27.83
CA ASP A 2 7.68 -7.56 -26.65
C ASP A 2 6.72 -6.69 -25.81
N ILE A 3 6.39 -7.14 -24.59
CA ILE A 3 5.45 -6.45 -23.70
C ILE A 3 5.90 -5.02 -23.39
N TYR A 4 7.22 -4.79 -23.38
CA TYR A 4 7.82 -3.48 -23.19
C TYR A 4 7.34 -2.48 -24.24
N LYS A 5 7.38 -2.85 -25.53
CA LYS A 5 6.92 -1.98 -26.64
C LYS A 5 5.42 -1.71 -26.57
N ILE A 6 4.63 -2.70 -26.16
CA ILE A 6 3.18 -2.55 -26.00
C ILE A 6 2.88 -1.56 -24.88
N LEU A 7 3.55 -1.69 -23.73
CA LEU A 7 3.37 -0.77 -22.61
C LEU A 7 3.77 0.67 -22.99
N GLN A 8 4.86 0.86 -23.72
CA GLN A 8 5.23 2.19 -24.23
C GLN A 8 4.17 2.77 -25.18
N ALA A 9 3.59 1.94 -26.05
CA ALA A 9 2.53 2.36 -26.96
C ALA A 9 1.25 2.81 -26.22
N THR A 10 0.99 2.32 -25.01
CA THR A 10 -0.18 2.77 -24.20
C THR A 10 -0.09 4.23 -23.76
N ILE A 11 1.11 4.83 -23.79
CA ILE A 11 1.38 6.21 -23.37
C ILE A 11 1.61 7.11 -24.61
N CYS A 12 1.56 6.54 -25.81
CA CYS A 12 1.78 7.28 -27.05
C CYS A 12 0.70 8.39 -27.21
N PRO A 13 1.07 9.59 -27.70
CA PRO A 13 0.10 10.63 -28.01
C PRO A 13 -0.86 10.23 -29.13
N ASN A 14 -0.45 9.32 -30.03
CA ASN A 14 -1.31 8.79 -31.08
C ASN A 14 -2.41 7.89 -30.48
N ALA A 15 -3.67 8.28 -30.73
CA ALA A 15 -4.83 7.56 -30.23
C ALA A 15 -4.98 6.16 -30.82
N GLU A 16 -4.60 5.94 -32.09
CA GLU A 16 -4.71 4.62 -32.74
C GLU A 16 -3.74 3.61 -32.14
N ASP A 17 -2.48 3.99 -31.96
CA ASP A 17 -1.45 3.14 -31.37
C ASP A 17 -1.80 2.79 -29.92
N ARG A 18 -2.27 3.77 -29.15
CA ARG A 18 -2.72 3.57 -27.77
C ARG A 18 -3.90 2.61 -27.69
N ASN A 19 -4.92 2.81 -28.52
CA ASN A 19 -6.11 1.94 -28.53
C ASN A 19 -5.77 0.52 -28.96
N THR A 20 -4.82 0.36 -29.89
CA THR A 20 -4.33 -0.95 -30.33
C THR A 20 -3.60 -1.66 -29.21
N ALA A 21 -2.72 -0.96 -28.49
CA ALA A 21 -2.01 -1.50 -27.33
C ALA A 21 -2.96 -1.90 -26.19
N ILE A 22 -3.95 -1.08 -25.88
CA ILE A 22 -4.97 -1.39 -24.85
C ILE A 22 -5.77 -2.64 -25.24
N LYS A 23 -6.29 -2.69 -26.48
CA LYS A 23 -7.03 -3.87 -26.97
C LYS A 23 -6.18 -5.15 -26.93
N PHE A 24 -4.89 -5.04 -27.22
CA PHE A 24 -3.97 -6.17 -27.10
C PHE A 24 -3.89 -6.66 -25.65
N LEU A 25 -3.68 -5.75 -24.69
CA LEU A 25 -3.60 -6.10 -23.26
C LEU A 25 -4.91 -6.71 -22.74
N GLU A 26 -6.06 -6.18 -23.15
CA GLU A 26 -7.38 -6.72 -22.80
C GLU A 26 -7.59 -8.13 -23.39
N SER A 27 -7.25 -8.33 -24.66
CA SER A 27 -7.32 -9.63 -25.33
C SER A 27 -6.39 -10.65 -24.66
N ALA A 28 -5.15 -10.27 -24.37
CA ALA A 28 -4.17 -11.12 -23.69
C ALA A 28 -4.62 -11.48 -22.26
N ALA A 29 -5.26 -10.56 -21.54
CA ALA A 29 -5.82 -10.85 -20.22
C ALA A 29 -7.02 -11.80 -20.25
N ALA A 30 -7.73 -11.87 -21.39
CA ALA A 30 -8.83 -12.80 -21.60
C ALA A 30 -8.35 -14.20 -22.02
N THR A 31 -7.33 -14.30 -22.88
CA THR A 31 -6.86 -15.56 -23.44
C THR A 31 -5.71 -16.19 -22.66
N ASN A 32 -4.70 -15.41 -22.28
CA ASN A 32 -3.44 -15.86 -21.68
C ASN A 32 -3.16 -15.14 -20.35
N TYR A 33 -4.08 -15.28 -19.40
CA TYR A 33 -4.05 -14.53 -18.14
C TYR A 33 -2.75 -14.74 -17.31
N ASN A 34 -2.22 -15.97 -17.26
CA ASN A 34 -1.00 -16.25 -16.50
C ASN A 34 0.23 -15.60 -17.16
N GLU A 35 0.37 -15.73 -18.48
CA GLU A 35 1.51 -15.17 -19.21
C GLU A 35 1.55 -13.65 -19.09
N ILE A 36 0.40 -12.98 -19.18
CA ILE A 36 0.36 -11.52 -19.09
C ILE A 36 0.66 -11.02 -17.67
N ILE A 37 0.17 -11.70 -16.63
CA ILE A 37 0.49 -11.34 -15.24
C ILE A 37 2.00 -11.47 -14.99
N GLU A 38 2.59 -12.58 -15.43
CA GLU A 38 4.02 -12.82 -15.26
C GLU A 38 4.84 -11.77 -16.00
N ALA A 39 4.51 -11.49 -17.25
CA ALA A 39 5.21 -10.51 -18.06
C ALA A 39 5.12 -9.09 -17.47
N LEU A 40 3.95 -8.70 -16.93
CA LEU A 40 3.77 -7.41 -16.25
C LEU A 40 4.56 -7.36 -14.93
N ALA A 41 4.53 -8.42 -14.13
CA ALA A 41 5.29 -8.49 -12.88
C ALA A 41 6.81 -8.45 -13.13
N LEU A 42 7.30 -9.15 -14.17
CA LEU A 42 8.71 -9.13 -14.57
C LEU A 42 9.14 -7.74 -15.01
N THR A 43 8.29 -7.07 -15.80
CA THR A 43 8.54 -5.69 -16.25
C THR A 43 8.60 -4.74 -15.06
N LEU A 44 7.68 -4.87 -14.10
CA LEU A 44 7.64 -4.04 -12.89
C LEU A 44 8.90 -4.23 -12.02
N ALA A 45 9.34 -5.48 -11.83
CA ALA A 45 10.49 -5.83 -11.00
C ALA A 45 11.85 -5.52 -11.65
N ASN A 46 11.91 -5.38 -12.98
CA ASN A 46 13.16 -5.13 -13.68
C ASN A 46 13.63 -3.67 -13.54
N THR A 47 14.74 -3.46 -12.82
CA THR A 47 15.32 -2.12 -12.58
C THR A 47 16.05 -1.52 -13.78
N GLU A 48 16.32 -2.30 -14.83
CA GLU A 48 16.94 -1.82 -16.07
C GLU A 48 15.94 -1.09 -16.98
N ILE A 49 14.64 -1.32 -16.76
CA ILE A 49 13.54 -0.68 -17.51
C ILE A 49 13.28 0.71 -16.94
N ASP A 50 12.87 1.65 -17.79
CA ASP A 50 12.54 3.01 -17.38
C ASP A 50 11.37 3.04 -16.37
N SER A 51 11.41 4.01 -15.45
CA SER A 51 10.45 4.08 -14.34
C SER A 51 9.01 4.25 -14.80
N HIS A 52 8.76 4.84 -15.98
CA HIS A 52 7.41 5.05 -16.49
C HIS A 52 6.81 3.74 -17.01
N THR A 53 7.57 2.97 -17.78
CA THR A 53 7.12 1.66 -18.27
C THR A 53 6.90 0.67 -17.13
N ARG A 54 7.79 0.68 -16.12
CA ARG A 54 7.61 -0.12 -14.90
C ARG A 54 6.32 0.24 -14.16
N GLY A 55 6.10 1.53 -13.90
CA GLY A 55 4.88 2.00 -13.24
C GLY A 55 3.61 1.67 -14.03
N THR A 56 3.69 1.74 -15.37
CA THR A 56 2.59 1.37 -16.26
C THR A 56 2.29 -0.12 -16.17
N ALA A 57 3.31 -0.98 -16.18
CA ALA A 57 3.15 -2.43 -15.99
C ALA A 57 2.45 -2.75 -14.66
N GLY A 58 2.89 -2.12 -13.57
CA GLY A 58 2.26 -2.28 -12.26
C GLY A 58 0.82 -1.78 -12.22
N LEU A 59 0.49 -0.70 -12.92
CA LEU A 59 -0.88 -0.19 -12.98
C LEU A 59 -1.81 -1.16 -13.73
N TYR A 60 -1.38 -1.71 -14.86
CA TYR A 60 -2.15 -2.73 -15.56
C TYR A 60 -2.33 -3.97 -14.70
N LEU A 61 -1.27 -4.43 -14.03
CA LEU A 61 -1.34 -5.58 -13.14
C LEU A 61 -2.32 -5.32 -11.97
N LYS A 62 -2.29 -4.13 -11.37
CA LYS A 62 -3.26 -3.73 -10.33
C LYS A 62 -4.70 -3.74 -10.85
N ASN A 63 -4.92 -3.21 -12.06
CA ASN A 63 -6.26 -3.17 -12.67
C ASN A 63 -6.80 -4.56 -13.02
N MET A 64 -5.94 -5.59 -13.11
CA MET A 64 -6.36 -6.99 -13.24
C MET A 64 -6.82 -7.62 -11.91
N LEU A 65 -6.64 -6.92 -10.78
CA LEU A 65 -7.00 -7.39 -9.44
C LEU A 65 -8.06 -6.53 -8.75
N VAL A 66 -8.12 -5.23 -9.09
CA VAL A 66 -9.00 -4.26 -8.43
C VAL A 66 -9.98 -3.65 -9.43
N SER A 67 -11.21 -3.44 -8.99
CA SER A 67 -12.22 -2.66 -9.72
C SER A 67 -13.01 -1.77 -8.76
N ARG A 68 -13.52 -0.64 -9.28
CA ARG A 68 -14.47 0.22 -8.55
C ARG A 68 -15.85 -0.43 -8.38
N SER A 69 -16.21 -1.33 -9.29
CA SER A 69 -17.46 -2.10 -9.19
C SER A 69 -17.25 -3.27 -8.24
N ALA A 70 -18.07 -3.35 -7.19
CA ALA A 70 -18.01 -4.45 -6.22
C ALA A 70 -18.19 -5.82 -6.88
N ALA A 71 -19.11 -5.93 -7.84
CA ALA A 71 -19.36 -7.17 -8.58
C ALA A 71 -18.12 -7.61 -9.40
N LEU A 72 -17.50 -6.67 -10.13
CA LEU A 72 -16.28 -6.97 -10.89
C LEU A 72 -15.11 -7.29 -9.96
N LYS A 73 -15.00 -6.61 -8.81
CA LYS A 73 -13.96 -6.87 -7.82
C LYS A 73 -14.00 -8.33 -7.34
N THR A 74 -15.18 -8.87 -7.02
CA THR A 74 -15.34 -10.28 -6.64
C THR A 74 -14.91 -11.23 -7.77
N VAL A 75 -15.26 -10.93 -9.02
CA VAL A 75 -14.85 -11.74 -10.18
C VAL A 75 -13.32 -11.75 -10.33
N LEU A 76 -12.66 -10.60 -10.22
CA LEU A 76 -11.20 -10.49 -10.33
C LEU A 76 -10.48 -11.23 -9.19
N ILE A 77 -10.99 -11.12 -7.96
CA ILE A 77 -10.46 -11.86 -6.80
C ILE A 77 -10.57 -13.37 -7.05
N ASN A 78 -11.73 -13.86 -7.48
CA ASN A 78 -11.90 -15.28 -7.79
C ASN A 78 -10.98 -15.73 -8.93
N LYS A 79 -10.77 -14.89 -9.94
CA LYS A 79 -9.85 -15.17 -11.04
C LYS A 79 -8.40 -15.27 -10.56
N TRP A 80 -7.97 -14.40 -9.65
CA TRP A 80 -6.67 -14.48 -8.99
C TRP A 80 -6.55 -15.75 -8.14
N LEU A 81 -7.53 -16.04 -7.28
CA LEU A 81 -7.52 -17.20 -6.40
C LEU A 81 -7.63 -18.55 -7.13
N ALA A 82 -8.12 -18.55 -8.38
CA ALA A 82 -8.13 -19.71 -9.26
C ALA A 82 -6.76 -20.04 -9.87
N LEU A 83 -5.78 -19.12 -9.81
CA LEU A 83 -4.40 -19.39 -10.22
C LEU A 83 -3.79 -20.51 -9.36
N ASN A 84 -2.77 -21.20 -9.86
CA ASN A 84 -2.06 -22.16 -9.03
C ASN A 84 -1.29 -21.43 -7.90
N GLN A 85 -1.06 -22.11 -6.78
CA GLN A 85 -0.44 -21.50 -5.61
C GLN A 85 1.02 -21.05 -5.88
N GLU A 86 1.80 -21.89 -6.54
CA GLU A 86 3.20 -21.62 -6.89
C GLU A 86 3.36 -20.35 -7.73
N PHE A 87 2.46 -20.13 -8.70
CA PHE A 87 2.45 -18.92 -9.53
C PHE A 87 2.08 -17.71 -8.71
N ARG A 88 1.07 -17.80 -7.83
CA ARG A 88 0.73 -16.68 -6.92
C ARG A 88 1.91 -16.33 -6.01
N GLU A 89 2.60 -17.32 -5.45
CA GLU A 89 3.81 -17.13 -4.64
C GLU A 89 4.93 -16.44 -5.42
N LYS A 90 5.22 -16.89 -6.64
CA LYS A 90 6.18 -16.22 -7.53
C LYS A 90 5.84 -14.74 -7.75
N ILE A 91 4.58 -14.42 -8.04
CA ILE A 91 4.16 -13.03 -8.27
C ILE A 91 4.24 -12.22 -6.97
N LYS A 92 3.77 -12.76 -5.84
CA LYS A 92 3.87 -12.13 -4.51
C LYS A 92 5.31 -11.76 -4.17
N ASP A 93 6.25 -12.69 -4.39
CA ASP A 93 7.68 -12.48 -4.15
C ASP A 93 8.26 -11.37 -5.03
N MET A 94 7.93 -11.36 -6.32
CA MET A 94 8.39 -10.33 -7.25
C MET A 94 7.90 -8.94 -6.87
N VAL A 95 6.63 -8.83 -6.47
CA VAL A 95 6.04 -7.55 -6.04
C VAL A 95 6.71 -7.06 -4.76
N ILE A 96 6.95 -7.92 -3.77
CA ILE A 96 7.66 -7.55 -2.54
C ILE A 96 9.08 -7.08 -2.84
N ARG A 97 9.83 -7.80 -3.70
CA ARG A 97 11.20 -7.43 -4.09
C ARG A 97 11.27 -6.10 -4.87
N THR A 98 10.16 -5.66 -5.45
CA THR A 98 10.09 -4.38 -6.16
C THR A 98 10.06 -3.18 -5.21
N LEU A 99 9.61 -3.35 -3.96
CA LEU A 99 9.54 -2.27 -2.98
C LEU A 99 10.90 -1.55 -2.85
N GLY A 100 10.89 -0.23 -2.97
CA GLY A 100 12.09 0.62 -2.88
C GLY A 100 13.00 0.61 -4.11
N THR A 101 12.67 -0.13 -5.17
CA THR A 101 13.36 -0.05 -6.46
C THR A 101 12.71 0.96 -7.42
N GLU A 102 11.52 1.43 -7.08
CA GLU A 102 10.75 2.42 -7.84
C GLU A 102 11.20 3.84 -7.47
N LYS A 103 11.29 4.73 -8.46
CA LYS A 103 11.57 6.16 -8.23
C LYS A 103 10.30 7.02 -8.24
N THR A 104 9.17 6.43 -8.62
CA THR A 104 7.87 7.09 -8.66
C THR A 104 7.19 7.02 -7.30
N SER A 105 6.66 8.15 -6.84
CA SER A 105 5.76 8.24 -5.69
C SER A 105 4.37 8.69 -6.19
N PRO A 106 3.27 8.02 -5.81
CA PRO A 106 3.19 6.85 -4.92
C PRO A 106 3.78 5.57 -5.53
N SER A 107 4.24 4.64 -4.68
CA SER A 107 4.76 3.34 -5.13
C SER A 107 3.63 2.49 -5.73
N VAL A 108 3.86 1.96 -6.93
CA VAL A 108 2.87 1.10 -7.60
C VAL A 108 2.92 -0.30 -7.00
N SER A 109 4.12 -0.78 -6.61
CA SER A 109 4.24 -2.05 -5.90
C SER A 109 3.51 -2.04 -4.55
N ALA A 110 3.56 -0.94 -3.78
CA ALA A 110 2.80 -0.80 -2.53
C ALA A 110 1.28 -0.94 -2.75
N GLN A 111 0.73 -0.33 -3.80
CA GLN A 111 -0.69 -0.46 -4.14
C GLN A 111 -1.04 -1.88 -4.60
N LEU A 112 -0.15 -2.53 -5.35
CA LEU A 112 -0.34 -3.89 -5.83
C LEU A 112 -0.30 -4.91 -4.67
N ILE A 113 0.56 -4.70 -3.67
CA ILE A 113 0.57 -5.49 -2.44
C ILE A 113 -0.79 -5.42 -1.74
N SER A 114 -1.35 -4.22 -1.56
CA SER A 114 -2.68 -4.06 -0.97
C SER A 114 -3.76 -4.80 -1.76
N ALA A 115 -3.72 -4.69 -3.09
CA ALA A 115 -4.66 -5.38 -3.97
C ALA A 115 -4.61 -6.91 -3.85
N ILE A 116 -3.41 -7.49 -3.83
CA ILE A 116 -3.22 -8.94 -3.66
C ILE A 116 -3.58 -9.35 -2.22
N ALA A 117 -3.18 -8.56 -1.21
CA ALA A 117 -3.50 -8.82 0.19
C ALA A 117 -5.01 -8.87 0.45
N TYR A 118 -5.78 -8.02 -0.23
CA TYR A 118 -7.24 -8.05 -0.17
C TYR A 118 -7.84 -9.40 -0.60
N ALA A 119 -7.23 -10.06 -1.59
CA ALA A 119 -7.65 -11.38 -2.06
C ALA A 119 -7.13 -12.52 -1.17
N GLU A 120 -5.87 -12.45 -0.74
CA GLU A 120 -5.16 -13.55 -0.06
C GLU A 120 -5.44 -13.61 1.46
N PHE A 121 -5.58 -12.48 2.13
CA PHE A 121 -5.73 -12.47 3.59
C PHE A 121 -7.01 -13.17 4.09
N PRO A 122 -8.19 -13.00 3.45
CA PRO A 122 -9.41 -13.69 3.87
C PRO A 122 -9.29 -15.22 3.84
N ILE A 123 -8.39 -15.77 3.01
CA ILE A 123 -8.13 -17.20 2.89
C ILE A 123 -6.82 -17.65 3.55
N ASN A 124 -6.17 -16.78 4.34
CA ASN A 124 -4.88 -17.05 4.98
C ASN A 124 -3.74 -17.42 3.98
N GLY A 125 -3.79 -16.86 2.76
CA GLY A 125 -2.86 -17.22 1.67
C GLY A 125 -1.55 -16.42 1.62
N TRP A 126 -1.30 -15.51 2.58
CA TRP A 126 -0.09 -14.67 2.56
C TRP A 126 0.42 -14.27 3.95
N HIS A 127 0.79 -15.27 4.74
CA HIS A 127 1.27 -15.07 6.11
C HIS A 127 2.62 -14.34 6.20
N GLU A 128 3.52 -14.44 5.21
CA GLU A 128 4.83 -13.79 5.28
C GLU A 128 4.79 -12.28 5.00
N LEU A 129 3.67 -11.73 4.50
CA LEU A 129 3.63 -10.33 4.07
C LEU A 129 3.94 -9.36 5.20
N LEU A 130 3.21 -9.43 6.31
CA LEU A 130 3.39 -8.48 7.41
C LEU A 130 4.75 -8.61 8.09
N PRO A 131 5.26 -9.83 8.41
CA PRO A 131 6.63 -9.99 8.90
C PRO A 131 7.67 -9.40 7.95
N SER A 132 7.51 -9.58 6.64
CA SER A 132 8.42 -9.03 5.63
C SER A 132 8.41 -7.49 5.62
N LEU A 133 7.22 -6.87 5.66
CA LEU A 133 7.08 -5.41 5.74
C LEU A 133 7.66 -4.85 7.05
N THR A 134 7.41 -5.52 8.19
CA THR A 134 8.00 -5.17 9.50
C THR A 134 9.52 -5.20 9.45
N ASN A 135 10.10 -6.24 8.84
CA ASN A 135 11.55 -6.37 8.68
C ASN A 135 12.12 -5.24 7.79
N ASN A 136 11.45 -4.92 6.68
CA ASN A 136 11.83 -3.82 5.81
C ASN A 136 11.81 -2.46 6.54
N ILE A 137 10.82 -2.25 7.41
CA ILE A 137 10.68 -1.02 8.20
C ILE A 137 11.74 -0.95 9.30
N SER A 138 12.00 -2.04 10.02
CA SER A 138 12.86 -2.02 11.20
C SER A 138 14.34 -2.12 10.88
N ASN A 139 14.72 -3.04 9.97
CA ASN A 139 16.10 -3.48 9.83
C ASN A 139 16.79 -2.96 8.56
N ASN A 140 16.05 -2.36 7.62
CA ASN A 140 16.63 -1.91 6.37
C ASN A 140 17.29 -0.53 6.49
N THR A 141 18.47 -0.35 5.89
CA THR A 141 19.15 0.95 5.84
C THR A 141 18.68 1.81 4.66
N ASN A 142 18.08 1.19 3.64
CA ASN A 142 17.56 1.89 2.48
C ASN A 142 16.24 2.60 2.81
N GLN A 143 16.24 3.94 2.71
CA GLN A 143 15.07 4.76 2.98
C GLN A 143 13.93 4.52 1.97
N ASP A 144 14.24 4.21 0.71
CA ASP A 144 13.22 3.96 -0.32
C ASP A 144 12.44 2.66 -0.02
N ILE A 145 13.12 1.63 0.48
CA ILE A 145 12.47 0.37 0.89
C ILE A 145 11.58 0.62 2.11
N LYS A 146 12.08 1.36 3.10
CA LYS A 146 11.31 1.73 4.29
C LYS A 146 10.04 2.49 3.93
N GLU A 147 10.17 3.51 3.09
CA GLU A 147 9.05 4.32 2.61
C GLU A 147 8.02 3.52 1.84
N ALA A 148 8.43 2.74 0.84
CA ALA A 148 7.51 1.92 0.06
C ALA A 148 6.80 0.87 0.94
N SER A 149 7.51 0.33 1.94
CA SER A 149 6.94 -0.66 2.87
C SER A 149 5.91 -0.03 3.82
N ILE A 150 6.18 1.16 4.37
CA ILE A 150 5.18 1.86 5.20
C ILE A 150 3.99 2.37 4.36
N GLU A 151 4.23 2.72 3.09
CA GLU A 151 3.16 3.03 2.15
C GLU A 151 2.25 1.82 1.92
N ALA A 152 2.84 0.63 1.73
CA ALA A 152 2.10 -0.62 1.59
C ALA A 152 1.27 -0.94 2.83
N VAL A 153 1.83 -0.77 4.04
CA VAL A 153 1.09 -0.88 5.31
C VAL A 153 -0.09 0.09 5.35
N GLY A 154 0.10 1.33 4.89
CA GLY A 154 -0.97 2.33 4.82
C GLY A 154 -2.12 1.94 3.89
N TYR A 155 -1.82 1.38 2.71
CA TYR A 155 -2.85 0.87 1.80
C TYR A 155 -3.54 -0.37 2.36
N ILE A 156 -2.80 -1.30 2.96
CA ILE A 156 -3.37 -2.50 3.60
C ILE A 156 -4.39 -2.10 4.67
N CYS A 157 -4.04 -1.16 5.55
CA CYS A 157 -4.94 -0.67 6.59
C CYS A 157 -6.20 0.02 6.04
N GLN A 158 -6.10 0.63 4.85
CA GLN A 158 -7.20 1.33 4.20
C GLN A 158 -8.16 0.36 3.49
N ASP A 159 -7.61 -0.61 2.77
CA ASP A 159 -8.38 -1.38 1.79
C ASP A 159 -8.93 -2.70 2.37
N LEU A 160 -8.26 -3.29 3.37
CA LEU A 160 -8.69 -4.57 3.94
C LEU A 160 -9.77 -4.40 5.02
N PRO A 161 -10.74 -5.34 5.12
CA PRO A 161 -11.73 -5.30 6.19
C PRO A 161 -11.10 -5.45 7.58
N GLN A 162 -11.59 -4.67 8.55
CA GLN A 162 -11.04 -4.65 9.92
C GLN A 162 -11.00 -6.03 10.60
N GLY A 163 -11.99 -6.88 10.34
CA GLY A 163 -12.06 -8.23 10.90
C GLY A 163 -10.86 -9.11 10.52
N VAL A 164 -10.31 -8.92 9.31
CA VAL A 164 -9.20 -9.71 8.79
C VAL A 164 -7.86 -9.27 9.41
N LEU A 165 -7.71 -7.97 9.66
CA LEU A 165 -6.46 -7.39 10.20
C LEU A 165 -6.40 -7.36 11.72
N THR A 166 -7.48 -7.68 12.43
CA THR A 166 -7.62 -7.50 13.89
C THR A 166 -6.44 -8.09 14.69
N GLN A 167 -5.99 -9.30 14.32
CA GLN A 167 -4.88 -10.00 14.98
C GLN A 167 -3.52 -9.33 14.78
N TYR A 168 -3.36 -8.50 13.75
CA TYR A 168 -2.12 -7.81 13.39
C TYR A 168 -2.11 -6.34 13.81
N SER A 169 -3.17 -5.88 14.47
CA SER A 169 -3.40 -4.45 14.71
C SER A 169 -2.30 -3.77 15.54
N ALA A 170 -1.77 -4.46 16.55
CA ALA A 170 -0.69 -3.94 17.38
C ALA A 170 0.64 -3.83 16.62
N ASP A 171 0.97 -4.82 15.80
CA ASP A 171 2.21 -4.84 15.00
C ASP A 171 2.17 -3.77 13.90
N LEU A 172 1.03 -3.65 13.20
CA LEU A 172 0.80 -2.62 12.19
C LEU A 172 0.91 -1.22 12.80
N LEU A 173 0.31 -1.00 13.96
CA LEU A 173 0.41 0.27 14.68
C LEU A 173 1.86 0.56 15.09
N SER A 174 2.57 -0.43 15.62
CA SER A 174 3.97 -0.28 16.04
C SER A 174 4.88 0.11 14.89
N ASN A 175 4.71 -0.51 13.72
CA ASN A 175 5.42 -0.16 12.49
C ASN A 175 5.15 1.30 12.07
N ILE A 176 3.88 1.73 12.09
CA ILE A 176 3.51 3.10 11.75
C ILE A 176 4.15 4.11 12.71
N ILE A 177 4.01 3.87 14.02
CA ILE A 177 4.54 4.75 15.05
C ILE A 177 6.07 4.84 14.98
N GLN A 178 6.76 3.72 14.73
CA GLN A 178 8.22 3.71 14.53
C GLN A 178 8.64 4.64 13.38
N CYS A 179 7.91 4.65 12.26
CA CYS A 179 8.19 5.53 11.13
C CYS A 179 7.81 7.00 11.35
N MET A 180 7.00 7.33 12.37
CA MET A 180 6.62 8.71 12.69
C MET A 180 7.62 9.44 13.60
N LYS A 181 8.55 8.72 14.23
CA LYS A 181 9.53 9.26 15.16
C LYS A 181 10.42 10.34 14.51
N LYS A 182 10.91 11.26 15.33
CA LYS A 182 11.71 12.44 14.90
C LYS A 182 13.10 12.08 14.34
N ASP A 183 13.59 10.87 14.57
CA ASP A 183 14.85 10.35 14.04
C ASP A 183 14.73 9.86 12.58
N GLN A 184 13.50 9.74 12.07
CA GLN A 184 13.23 9.38 10.67
C GLN A 184 13.27 10.60 9.76
N SER A 185 13.54 10.37 8.47
CA SER A 185 13.49 11.43 7.46
C SER A 185 12.05 11.96 7.29
N ASP A 186 11.91 13.23 6.92
CA ASP A 186 10.58 13.83 6.70
C ASP A 186 9.77 13.10 5.61
N ARG A 187 10.45 12.48 4.64
CA ARG A 187 9.83 11.63 3.61
C ARG A 187 9.13 10.41 4.23
N ILE A 188 9.83 9.66 5.08
CA ILE A 188 9.26 8.50 5.79
C ILE A 188 8.16 8.95 6.76
N ARG A 189 8.39 10.03 7.52
CA ARG A 189 7.41 10.55 8.48
C ARG A 189 6.12 11.01 7.82
N SER A 190 6.20 11.60 6.62
CA SER A 190 5.04 12.00 5.82
C SER A 190 4.19 10.81 5.43
N VAL A 191 4.81 9.77 4.86
CA VAL A 191 4.09 8.53 4.49
C VAL A 191 3.53 7.82 5.72
N ALA A 192 4.29 7.76 6.82
CA ALA A 192 3.83 7.15 8.06
C ALA A 192 2.65 7.89 8.70
N THR A 193 2.67 9.22 8.71
CA THR A 193 1.54 10.02 9.21
C THR A 193 0.29 9.80 8.34
N LYS A 194 0.47 9.64 7.02
CA LYS A 194 -0.63 9.29 6.12
C LYS A 194 -1.14 7.86 6.34
N ALA A 195 -0.24 6.91 6.57
CA ALA A 195 -0.59 5.54 6.92
C ALA A 195 -1.39 5.48 8.24
N LEU A 196 -1.03 6.28 9.25
CA LEU A 196 -1.80 6.42 10.48
C LEU A 196 -3.20 6.97 10.20
N PHE A 197 -3.31 8.04 9.43
CA PHE A 197 -4.62 8.61 9.08
C PHE A 197 -5.57 7.58 8.46
N ASN A 198 -5.03 6.73 7.59
CA ASN A 198 -5.77 5.65 6.94
C ASN A 198 -6.11 4.51 7.91
N SER A 199 -5.28 4.24 8.92
CA SER A 199 -5.51 3.17 9.90
C SER A 199 -6.38 3.59 11.10
N LEU A 200 -6.71 4.89 11.24
CA LEU A 200 -7.44 5.39 12.41
C LEU A 200 -8.79 4.72 12.67
N GLU A 201 -9.51 4.24 11.65
CA GLU A 201 -10.77 3.51 11.86
C GLU A 201 -10.52 2.07 12.34
N PHE A 202 -9.41 1.49 11.93
CA PHE A 202 -9.01 0.12 12.23
C PHE A 202 -8.40 -0.03 13.64
N VAL A 203 -7.71 1.00 14.14
CA VAL A 203 -7.02 0.95 15.43
C VAL A 203 -7.93 1.20 16.64
N SER A 204 -9.26 1.09 16.49
CA SER A 204 -10.23 1.37 17.57
C SER A 204 -9.94 0.59 18.86
N ARG A 205 -9.65 -0.72 18.75
CA ARG A 205 -9.25 -1.55 19.90
C ARG A 205 -7.94 -1.11 20.54
N ASN A 206 -6.99 -0.61 19.74
CA ASN A 206 -5.75 -0.06 20.28
C ASN A 206 -6.02 1.26 21.00
N PHE A 207 -6.97 2.06 20.52
CA PHE A 207 -7.33 3.34 21.14
C PHE A 207 -8.01 3.17 22.51
N GLU A 208 -8.67 2.03 22.76
CA GLU A 208 -9.18 1.67 24.09
C GLU A 208 -8.06 1.38 25.11
N ILE A 209 -6.85 1.04 24.65
CA ILE A 209 -5.71 0.72 25.52
C ILE A 209 -4.92 2.00 25.78
N ASP A 210 -4.92 2.49 27.03
CA ASP A 210 -4.30 3.76 27.42
C ASP A 210 -2.85 3.93 26.92
N THR A 211 -2.02 2.89 26.99
CA THR A 211 -0.63 2.94 26.54
C THR A 211 -0.51 3.15 25.03
N HIS A 212 -1.31 2.44 24.23
CA HIS A 212 -1.34 2.58 22.77
C HIS A 212 -1.95 3.91 22.36
N ARG A 213 -3.03 4.33 23.03
CA ARG A 213 -3.68 5.62 22.81
C ARG A 213 -2.74 6.79 23.07
N ASN A 214 -2.00 6.76 24.19
CA ASN A 214 -1.01 7.77 24.52
C ASN A 214 0.09 7.87 23.47
N LEU A 215 0.58 6.74 22.94
CA LEU A 215 1.55 6.72 21.85
C LEU A 215 1.01 7.34 20.55
N ILE A 216 -0.23 6.98 20.17
CA ILE A 216 -0.90 7.57 19.00
C ILE A 216 -1.01 9.09 19.18
N MET A 217 -1.57 9.54 20.31
CA MET A 217 -1.79 10.96 20.57
C MET A 217 -0.47 11.75 20.62
N GLN A 218 0.57 11.21 21.26
CA GLN A 218 1.89 11.84 21.30
C GLN A 218 2.41 12.10 19.88
N HIS A 219 2.48 11.07 19.04
CA HIS A 219 3.06 11.21 17.71
C HIS A 219 2.18 12.00 16.74
N VAL A 220 0.85 11.96 16.89
CA VAL A 220 -0.06 12.82 16.12
C VAL A 220 0.12 14.29 16.49
N CYS A 221 0.19 14.62 17.78
CA CYS A 221 0.43 15.99 18.24
C CYS A 221 1.80 16.51 17.78
N GLU A 222 2.86 15.68 17.86
CA GLU A 222 4.17 16.03 17.32
C GLU A 222 4.14 16.29 15.80
N SER A 223 3.41 15.46 15.05
CA SER A 223 3.20 15.69 13.60
C SER A 223 2.42 16.97 13.34
N ALA A 224 1.38 17.27 14.13
CA ALA A 224 0.52 18.46 13.99
C ALA A 224 1.23 19.79 14.28
N VAL A 225 2.41 19.77 14.92
CA VAL A 225 3.28 20.94 15.13
C VAL A 225 4.58 20.86 14.33
N CYS A 226 4.71 19.89 13.42
CA CYS A 226 5.92 19.70 12.65
C CYS A 226 6.20 20.90 11.73
N ARG A 227 7.48 21.22 11.49
CA ARG A 227 7.90 22.30 10.59
C ARG A 227 7.54 22.00 9.14
N GLU A 228 7.73 20.75 8.72
CA GLU A 228 7.36 20.27 7.40
C GLU A 228 5.84 20.35 7.20
N ARG A 229 5.42 21.12 6.20
CA ARG A 229 4.00 21.48 5.99
C ARG A 229 3.14 20.26 5.70
N SER A 230 3.65 19.31 4.91
CA SER A 230 2.91 18.10 4.52
C SER A 230 2.58 17.22 5.73
N ILE A 231 3.56 16.99 6.61
CA ILE A 231 3.38 16.27 7.88
C ILE A 231 2.41 17.01 8.78
N ARG A 232 2.56 18.35 8.90
CA ARG A 232 1.71 19.19 9.75
C ARG A 232 0.24 19.10 9.38
N ILE A 233 -0.08 19.24 8.10
CA ILE A 233 -1.45 19.15 7.59
C ILE A 233 -2.03 17.76 7.89
N THR A 234 -1.28 16.70 7.63
CA THR A 234 -1.75 15.33 7.86
C THR A 234 -1.92 15.02 9.35
N GLY A 235 -1.04 15.54 10.21
CA GLY A 235 -1.17 15.44 11.67
C GLY A 235 -2.44 16.13 12.18
N LEU A 236 -2.75 17.33 11.69
CA LEU A 236 -4.00 18.02 12.02
C LEU A 236 -5.23 17.25 11.51
N GLN A 237 -5.16 16.64 10.32
CA GLN A 237 -6.23 15.77 9.82
C GLN A 237 -6.42 14.53 10.71
N CYS A 238 -5.34 13.93 11.23
CA CYS A 238 -5.42 12.86 12.21
C CYS A 238 -6.13 13.34 13.48
N LEU A 239 -5.80 14.52 14.03
CA LEU A 239 -6.50 15.06 15.21
C LEU A 239 -8.00 15.23 14.97
N CYS A 240 -8.40 15.84 13.85
CA CYS A 240 -9.83 15.98 13.51
C CYS A 240 -10.54 14.62 13.43
N LYS A 241 -9.90 13.63 12.79
CA LYS A 241 -10.46 12.28 12.66
C LYS A 241 -10.53 11.56 14.00
N ILE A 242 -9.51 11.69 14.86
CA ILE A 242 -9.47 11.12 16.21
C ILE A 242 -10.59 11.69 17.07
N VAL A 243 -10.78 13.02 17.09
CA VAL A 243 -11.86 13.65 17.89
C VAL A 243 -13.23 13.14 17.43
N THR A 244 -13.41 12.91 16.13
CA THR A 244 -14.66 12.38 15.57
C THR A 244 -14.90 10.92 15.96
N LEU A 245 -13.86 10.07 15.88
CA LEU A 245 -13.98 8.63 16.13
C LEU A 245 -13.95 8.26 17.63
N TYR A 246 -13.23 9.04 18.43
CA TYR A 246 -12.82 8.67 19.79
C TYR A 246 -13.11 9.77 20.82
N TYR A 247 -14.19 10.53 20.60
CA TYR A 247 -14.57 11.68 21.43
C TYR A 247 -14.50 11.41 22.94
N ASN A 248 -15.01 10.26 23.39
CA ASN A 248 -15.06 9.88 24.81
C ASN A 248 -13.68 9.76 25.47
N HIS A 249 -12.61 9.59 24.68
CA HIS A 249 -11.24 9.46 25.17
C HIS A 249 -10.47 10.80 25.16
N MET A 250 -11.08 11.89 24.66
CA MET A 250 -10.37 13.14 24.38
C MET A 250 -10.19 14.06 25.60
N GLU A 251 -10.97 13.87 26.66
CA GLU A 251 -10.93 14.72 27.86
C GLU A 251 -9.51 14.86 28.44
N ALA A 252 -8.77 13.76 28.51
CA ALA A 252 -7.40 13.73 29.04
C ALA A 252 -6.41 14.56 28.20
N TYR A 253 -6.63 14.71 26.90
CA TYR A 253 -5.71 15.40 25.98
C TYR A 253 -6.10 16.85 25.73
N MET A 254 -7.39 17.17 25.77
CA MET A 254 -7.89 18.54 25.61
C MET A 254 -7.51 19.42 26.80
N THR A 255 -7.53 18.86 28.02
CA THR A 255 -7.17 19.58 29.25
C THR A 255 -5.68 19.90 29.32
N GLN A 256 -4.82 19.06 28.72
CA GLN A 256 -3.37 19.27 28.66
C GLN A 256 -2.94 20.22 27.52
N ALA A 257 -3.82 20.47 26.55
CA ALA A 257 -3.56 21.34 25.40
C ALA A 257 -3.96 22.81 25.64
N LEU A 258 -4.74 23.08 26.69
CA LEU A 258 -5.12 24.41 27.20
C LEU A 258 -4.17 24.88 28.30
#